data_AF-A0A843DIE8-F1
#
_entry.id   AF-A0A843DIE8-F1
#
_cell.length_a   1.000
_cell.length_b   1.000
_cell.length_c   1.000
_cell.angle_alpha   90.00
_cell.angle_beta   90.00
_cell.angle_gamma   90.00
#
_symmetry.space_group_name_H-M   'P 1'
#
loop_
_entity.id
_entity.type
_entity.pdbx_description
1 polymer ?
#
loop_
_entity_poly.entity_id
_entity_poly.type
_entity_poly.pdbx_seq_one_letter_code
_entity_poly.pdbx_strand_id
1 'polypeptide(L)'
;MTFVFGIDIQKGNIRSQSVSPRFCLARVEDGTVLSEEKGVSLPKLFRLLAVERPDILAVDSVQEVAASERDLYSFLSAMPPETRLVQVTGDGVKMESLPVVAARYNLKFDKTNPAEEARASALIASFGGGYEVLAFEGVTTVTVSRGRSLGRGGWSQNRYVRKVHGGVKTRAREIEAKLAEAGLSYTVEARRAFGGESRTIISVRAPRNEVPVAGMKSGDIQVHVIPKRRDTISYVPLTKKTAYVIVGIDPGTTVGLSVLDLNGNLLHTASVRAQSPAEVIAEITRLGKPVVVATDKAEMPAGVEKIRRAFAAVPWTPKKDILIKEKYAAAEGYSFADDHQRDSLAAAVLAFRSFQPKFENLKKRLPAGTDIDFVRAGIIRGKTLEQILSVPAMPAEADVSSPAEPVLPVDEKDLEIARLEAEVEKLRKLVRGLSQDLESRDKSLRAVQRRLSLERNERTADVLLSEEIASRDKELAQTKKALRKEERRSKNLRIRLDRMKNYVALQ
;
A
#
# COMPACT_ATOMS: atom_id res chain seq x y z
N MET A 1 -17.01 -7.25 21.93
CA MET A 1 -17.71 -5.96 21.97
C MET A 1 -16.72 -4.93 21.54
N THR A 2 -16.96 -4.29 20.41
CA THR A 2 -16.08 -3.27 19.82
C THR A 2 -16.77 -1.93 19.94
N PHE A 3 -16.18 -1.01 20.72
CA PHE A 3 -16.69 0.34 20.92
C PHE A 3 -15.92 1.33 20.07
N VAL A 4 -16.63 2.03 19.18
CA VAL A 4 -16.04 2.84 18.11
C VAL A 4 -16.60 4.26 18.15
N PHE A 5 -15.70 5.23 18.08
CA PHE A 5 -16.02 6.62 17.78
C PHE A 5 -15.78 6.89 16.30
N GLY A 6 -16.73 7.51 15.61
CA GLY A 6 -16.50 8.09 14.30
C GLY A 6 -16.60 9.60 14.38
N ILE A 7 -15.70 10.30 13.71
CA ILE A 7 -15.74 11.76 13.63
C ILE A 7 -15.67 12.25 12.19
N ASP A 8 -16.15 13.47 11.99
CA ASP A 8 -16.10 14.20 10.73
C ASP A 8 -16.13 15.71 11.00
N ILE A 9 -15.52 16.54 10.14
CA ILE A 9 -15.51 18.00 10.33
C ILE A 9 -16.86 18.63 9.98
N GLN A 10 -17.55 19.15 11.00
CA GLN A 10 -18.79 19.90 10.81
C GLN A 10 -18.57 21.33 10.29
N LYS A 11 -17.63 22.06 10.91
CA LYS A 11 -17.33 23.47 10.60
C LYS A 11 -15.89 23.81 10.97
N GLY A 12 -15.31 24.76 10.23
CA GLY A 12 -13.91 25.16 10.39
C GLY A 12 -12.99 24.30 9.55
N ASN A 13 -11.68 24.57 9.64
CA ASN A 13 -10.67 23.81 8.92
C ASN A 13 -9.49 23.63 9.86
N ILE A 14 -8.95 22.42 9.95
CA ILE A 14 -7.78 22.12 10.78
C ILE A 14 -6.57 22.99 10.40
N ARG A 15 -6.50 23.45 9.14
CA ARG A 15 -5.46 24.34 8.60
C ARG A 15 -5.71 25.82 8.86
N SER A 16 -6.92 26.22 9.23
CA SER A 16 -7.26 27.62 9.45
C SER A 16 -6.92 28.05 10.87
N GLN A 17 -6.10 29.08 11.03
CA GLN A 17 -5.75 29.64 12.34
C GLN A 17 -6.88 30.44 12.99
N SER A 18 -7.92 30.84 12.24
CA SER A 18 -8.96 31.76 12.69
C SER A 18 -10.24 31.08 13.19
N VAL A 19 -10.52 29.83 12.79
CA VAL A 19 -11.72 29.10 13.21
C VAL A 19 -11.34 27.69 13.61
N SER A 20 -11.38 27.41 14.91
CA SER A 20 -11.12 26.08 15.45
C SER A 20 -12.12 25.06 14.90
N PRO A 21 -11.66 23.87 14.48
CA PRO A 21 -12.55 22.84 13.93
C PRO A 21 -13.54 22.36 14.98
N ARG A 22 -14.78 22.15 14.54
CA ARG A 22 -15.82 21.45 15.29
C ARG A 22 -16.19 20.17 14.57
N PHE A 23 -16.25 19.09 15.33
CA PHE A 23 -16.50 17.75 14.84
C PHE A 23 -17.94 17.32 15.12
N CYS A 24 -18.50 16.52 14.23
CA CYS A 24 -19.56 15.59 14.57
C CYS A 24 -18.93 14.33 15.16
N LEU A 25 -19.53 13.77 16.20
CA LEU A 25 -19.09 12.53 16.85
C LEU A 25 -20.25 11.54 16.85
N ALA A 26 -20.02 10.36 16.30
CA ALA A 26 -20.92 9.22 16.38
C ALA A 26 -20.30 8.16 17.30
N ARG A 27 -21.09 7.61 18.22
CA ARG A 27 -20.69 6.51 19.11
C ARG A 27 -21.40 5.24 18.68
N VAL A 28 -20.64 4.20 18.38
CA VAL A 28 -21.14 2.92 17.88
C VAL A 28 -20.60 1.78 18.74
N GLU A 29 -21.46 0.86 19.13
CA GLU A 29 -21.11 -0.35 19.86
C GLU A 29 -21.65 -1.56 19.09
N ASP A 30 -20.76 -2.47 18.68
CA ASP A 30 -21.11 -3.69 17.92
C ASP A 30 -22.04 -3.43 16.72
N GLY A 31 -21.77 -2.37 15.97
CA GLY A 31 -22.54 -1.98 14.79
C GLY A 31 -23.86 -1.24 15.08
N THR A 32 -24.19 -1.01 16.36
CA THR A 32 -25.36 -0.24 16.78
C THR A 32 -24.96 1.17 17.17
N VAL A 33 -25.65 2.18 16.61
CA VAL A 33 -25.40 3.59 16.95
C VAL A 33 -26.05 3.90 18.28
N LEU A 34 -25.24 4.28 19.27
CA LEU A 34 -25.71 4.65 20.61
C LEU A 34 -26.11 6.12 20.69
N SER A 35 -25.30 7.01 20.12
CA SER A 35 -25.56 8.45 20.14
C SER A 35 -24.78 9.19 19.07
N GLU A 36 -25.30 10.37 18.69
CA GLU A 36 -24.63 11.33 17.82
C GLU A 36 -24.56 12.69 18.52
N GLU A 37 -23.41 13.35 18.46
CA GLU A 37 -23.15 14.63 19.10
C GLU A 37 -22.52 15.61 18.10
N LYS A 38 -23.12 16.79 17.92
CA LYS A 38 -22.65 17.82 16.98
C LYS A 38 -21.86 18.90 17.71
N GLY A 39 -20.92 19.53 17.00
CA GLY A 39 -20.20 20.70 17.50
C GLY A 39 -19.13 20.40 18.55
N VAL A 40 -18.57 19.20 18.58
CA VAL A 40 -17.54 18.77 19.53
C VAL A 40 -16.22 19.47 19.19
N SER A 41 -15.60 20.15 20.16
CA SER A 41 -14.27 20.75 19.98
C SER A 41 -13.17 19.71 20.20
N LEU A 42 -11.97 19.95 19.64
CA LEU A 42 -10.81 19.06 19.83
C LEU A 42 -10.50 18.77 21.33
N PRO A 43 -10.50 19.75 22.26
CA PRO A 43 -10.27 19.46 23.68
C PRO A 43 -11.39 18.61 24.30
N LYS A 44 -12.64 18.83 23.87
CA LYS A 44 -13.78 18.02 24.32
C LYS A 44 -13.65 16.58 23.81
N LEU A 45 -13.23 16.39 22.55
CA LEU A 45 -12.96 15.07 21.98
C LEU A 45 -11.92 14.30 22.80
N PHE A 46 -10.76 14.91 23.11
CA PHE A 46 -9.75 14.26 23.95
C PHE A 46 -10.26 13.89 25.34
N ARG A 47 -11.10 14.75 25.95
CA ARG A 47 -11.74 14.43 27.23
C ARG A 47 -12.66 13.21 27.12
N LEU A 48 -13.45 13.13 26.06
CA LEU A 48 -14.34 11.99 25.81
C LEU A 48 -13.54 10.71 25.54
N LEU A 49 -12.48 10.76 24.72
CA LEU A 49 -11.58 9.64 24.50
C LEU A 49 -10.97 9.13 25.81
N ALA A 50 -10.52 10.02 26.69
CA ALA A 50 -9.91 9.64 27.96
C ALA A 50 -10.89 8.99 28.96
N VAL A 51 -12.16 9.41 28.94
CA VAL A 51 -13.22 8.94 29.85
C VAL A 51 -13.86 7.66 29.33
N GLU A 52 -14.28 7.66 28.07
CA GLU A 52 -15.05 6.58 27.46
C GLU A 52 -14.16 5.49 26.84
N ARG A 53 -12.88 5.79 26.55
CA ARG A 53 -11.85 4.86 26.05
C ARG A 53 -12.34 3.90 24.95
N PRO A 54 -12.78 4.41 23.79
CA PRO A 54 -13.16 3.56 22.67
C PRO A 54 -11.97 2.74 22.16
N ASP A 55 -12.24 1.56 21.62
CA ASP A 55 -11.23 0.71 20.98
C ASP A 55 -10.70 1.39 19.71
N ILE A 56 -11.57 2.07 18.97
CA ILE A 56 -11.26 2.70 17.68
C ILE A 56 -11.79 4.13 17.62
N LEU A 57 -10.96 5.05 17.13
CA LEU A 57 -11.36 6.33 16.58
C LEU A 57 -11.28 6.26 15.05
N ALA A 58 -12.42 6.26 14.38
CA ALA A 58 -12.56 6.20 12.94
C ALA A 58 -12.70 7.60 12.33
N VAL A 59 -11.94 7.85 11.28
CA VAL A 59 -11.97 9.09 10.48
C VAL A 59 -12.10 8.71 9.01
N ASP A 60 -12.73 9.58 8.22
CA ASP A 60 -12.73 9.40 6.76
C ASP A 60 -11.29 9.58 6.23
N SER A 61 -10.55 10.54 6.77
CA SER A 61 -9.22 10.96 6.36
C SER A 61 -8.44 11.44 7.59
N VAL A 62 -7.18 11.01 7.72
CA VAL A 62 -6.30 11.52 8.78
C VAL A 62 -6.09 13.04 8.73
N GLN A 63 -6.35 13.66 7.57
CA GLN A 63 -6.24 15.11 7.40
C GLN A 63 -7.30 15.88 8.18
N GLU A 64 -8.38 15.22 8.60
CA GLU A 64 -9.40 15.85 9.43
C GLU A 64 -8.92 16.14 10.85
N VAL A 65 -8.05 15.27 11.37
CA VAL A 65 -7.50 15.38 12.73
C VAL A 65 -6.13 16.04 12.76
N ALA A 66 -5.39 16.00 11.65
CA ALA A 66 -4.04 16.50 11.57
C ALA A 66 -3.72 17.16 10.21
N ALA A 67 -3.31 18.42 10.23
CA ALA A 67 -2.90 19.15 9.02
C ALA A 67 -1.60 18.60 8.40
N SER A 68 -0.69 18.10 9.26
CA SER A 68 0.64 17.64 8.90
C SER A 68 1.00 16.36 9.65
N GLU A 69 2.03 15.64 9.18
CA GLU A 69 2.53 14.45 9.88
C GLU A 69 2.95 14.77 11.32
N ARG A 70 3.54 15.96 11.57
CA ARG A 70 3.93 16.41 12.91
C ARG A 70 2.73 16.56 13.84
N ASP A 71 1.62 17.08 13.31
CA ASP A 71 0.38 17.23 14.05
C ASP A 71 -0.23 15.85 14.32
N LEU A 72 -0.14 14.92 13.36
CA LEU A 72 -0.62 13.55 13.53
C LEU A 72 0.16 12.82 14.63
N TYR A 73 1.49 12.96 14.68
CA TYR A 73 2.29 12.42 15.79
C TYR A 73 1.83 12.96 17.14
N SER A 74 1.54 14.26 17.19
CA SER A 74 1.11 14.93 18.43
C SER A 74 -0.30 14.48 18.84
N PHE A 75 -1.20 14.35 17.87
CA PHE A 75 -2.56 13.83 18.07
C PHE A 75 -2.54 12.41 18.60
N LEU A 76 -1.83 11.49 17.93
CA LEU A 76 -1.69 10.10 18.36
C LEU A 76 -1.02 9.96 19.74
N SER A 77 -0.07 10.85 20.08
CA SER A 77 0.57 10.85 21.40
C SER A 77 -0.37 11.33 22.52
N ALA A 78 -1.40 12.11 22.20
CA ALA A 78 -2.37 12.65 23.14
C ALA A 78 -3.60 11.76 23.34
N MET A 79 -3.85 10.81 22.42
CA MET A 79 -4.93 9.84 22.56
C MET A 79 -4.63 8.80 23.65
N PRO A 80 -5.67 8.16 24.22
CA PRO A 80 -5.50 6.97 25.03
C PRO A 80 -4.73 5.89 24.25
N PRO A 81 -3.76 5.20 24.88
CA PRO A 81 -2.92 4.23 24.17
C PRO A 81 -3.66 2.98 23.71
N GLU A 82 -4.80 2.66 24.31
CA GLU A 82 -5.66 1.55 23.90
C GLU A 82 -6.48 1.91 22.64
N THR A 83 -6.73 3.20 22.39
CA THR A 83 -7.54 3.67 21.26
C THR A 83 -6.72 3.71 19.98
N ARG A 84 -7.17 2.99 18.96
CA ARG A 84 -6.52 2.94 17.64
C ARG A 84 -7.14 3.98 16.71
N LEU A 85 -6.31 4.77 16.02
CA LEU A 85 -6.79 5.66 14.94
C LEU A 85 -6.95 4.85 13.65
N VAL A 86 -8.12 4.90 13.03
CA VAL A 86 -8.44 4.16 11.81
C VAL A 86 -8.92 5.10 10.73
N GLN A 87 -8.30 5.02 9.56
CA GLN A 87 -8.76 5.68 8.34
C GLN A 87 -9.61 4.71 7.53
N VAL A 88 -10.86 5.05 7.23
CA VAL A 88 -11.77 4.11 6.54
C VAL A 88 -11.63 4.13 5.02
N THR A 89 -11.13 5.22 4.44
CA THR A 89 -11.15 5.44 2.98
C THR A 89 -9.97 4.86 2.20
N GLY A 90 -8.91 4.36 2.85
CA GLY A 90 -7.76 3.83 2.13
C GLY A 90 -6.48 3.72 2.94
N ASP A 91 -5.44 3.20 2.29
CA ASP A 91 -4.11 2.93 2.85
C ASP A 91 -3.14 4.12 2.74
N GLY A 92 -3.67 5.32 2.48
CA GLY A 92 -2.90 6.55 2.28
C GLY A 92 -2.28 6.70 0.88
N VAL A 93 -2.18 5.63 0.10
CA VAL A 93 -1.70 5.67 -1.31
C VAL A 93 -2.87 5.52 -2.27
N LYS A 94 -3.70 4.51 -2.04
CA LYS A 94 -4.95 4.26 -2.76
C LYS A 94 -6.10 4.71 -1.89
N MET A 95 -6.65 5.87 -2.23
CA MET A 95 -7.80 6.46 -1.55
C MET A 95 -9.05 6.22 -2.38
N GLU A 96 -10.11 5.76 -1.72
CA GLU A 96 -11.45 5.62 -2.26
C GLU A 96 -12.38 6.61 -1.56
N SER A 97 -13.50 6.98 -2.17
CA SER A 97 -14.44 7.87 -1.51
C SER A 97 -15.23 7.13 -0.42
N LEU A 98 -15.57 7.82 0.67
CA LEU A 98 -16.37 7.25 1.76
C LEU A 98 -17.67 6.57 1.28
N PRO A 99 -18.44 7.12 0.31
CA PRO A 99 -19.61 6.44 -0.25
C PRO A 99 -19.29 5.10 -0.92
N VAL A 100 -18.14 4.97 -1.59
CA VAL A 100 -17.72 3.71 -2.22
C VAL A 100 -17.40 2.66 -1.17
N VAL A 101 -16.68 3.05 -0.11
CA VAL A 101 -16.36 2.13 1.00
C VAL A 101 -17.63 1.74 1.77
N ALA A 102 -18.49 2.69 2.09
CA ALA A 102 -19.76 2.45 2.77
C ALA A 102 -20.69 1.52 1.98
N ALA A 103 -20.70 1.64 0.65
CA ALA A 103 -21.46 0.75 -0.21
C ALA A 103 -21.03 -0.73 -0.07
N ARG A 104 -19.79 -1.03 0.31
CA ARG A 104 -19.32 -2.42 0.58
C ARG A 104 -19.96 -3.03 1.82
N TYR A 105 -20.38 -2.18 2.77
CA TYR A 105 -21.06 -2.56 4.02
C TYR A 105 -22.57 -2.31 3.97
N ASN A 106 -23.12 -2.06 2.78
CA ASN A 106 -24.53 -1.73 2.54
C ASN A 106 -25.02 -0.50 3.35
N LEU A 107 -24.14 0.45 3.60
CA LEU A 107 -24.46 1.68 4.32
C LEU A 107 -24.85 2.78 3.32
N LYS A 108 -25.95 3.45 3.61
CA LYS A 108 -26.42 4.63 2.86
C LYS A 108 -26.43 5.82 3.79
N PHE A 109 -25.92 6.94 3.30
CA PHE A 109 -25.88 8.19 4.02
C PHE A 109 -25.84 9.36 3.03
N ASP A 110 -26.22 10.55 3.51
CA ASP A 110 -26.06 11.79 2.77
C ASP A 110 -24.65 12.37 2.98
N LYS A 111 -23.87 12.42 1.89
CA LYS A 111 -22.52 13.02 1.85
C LYS A 111 -22.47 14.51 2.17
N THR A 112 -23.61 15.19 2.22
CA THR A 112 -23.67 16.62 2.58
C THR A 112 -23.88 16.83 4.08
N ASN A 113 -24.07 15.75 4.84
CA ASN A 113 -24.34 15.78 6.27
C ASN A 113 -23.17 15.17 7.06
N PRO A 114 -22.28 16.00 7.63
CA PRO A 114 -21.12 15.57 8.44
C PRO A 114 -21.45 14.56 9.55
N ALA A 115 -22.64 14.64 10.15
CA ALA A 115 -23.02 13.69 11.20
C ALA A 115 -23.25 12.27 10.65
N GLU A 116 -23.77 12.17 9.43
CA GLU A 116 -23.95 10.86 8.80
C GLU A 116 -22.63 10.31 8.25
N GLU A 117 -21.68 11.16 7.84
CA GLU A 117 -20.32 10.75 7.46
C GLU A 117 -19.56 10.21 8.68
N ALA A 118 -19.61 10.90 9.82
CA ALA A 118 -19.07 10.41 11.10
C ALA A 118 -19.67 9.06 11.49
N ARG A 119 -21.00 8.90 11.36
CA ARG A 119 -21.70 7.63 11.62
C ARG A 119 -21.24 6.53 10.66
N ALA A 120 -21.14 6.82 9.37
CA ALA A 120 -20.69 5.87 8.37
C ALA A 120 -19.27 5.37 8.66
N SER A 121 -18.35 6.28 8.98
CA SER A 121 -16.97 5.95 9.38
C SER A 121 -16.91 5.05 10.62
N ALA A 122 -17.69 5.37 11.67
CA ALA A 122 -17.79 4.54 12.87
C ALA A 122 -18.28 3.12 12.54
N LEU A 123 -19.35 3.02 11.75
CA LEU A 123 -19.95 1.74 11.36
C LEU A 123 -18.97 0.90 10.54
N ILE A 124 -18.34 1.48 9.51
CA ILE A 124 -17.34 0.78 8.68
C ILE A 124 -16.22 0.19 9.55
N ALA A 125 -15.68 0.99 10.48
CA ALA A 125 -14.63 0.54 11.39
C ALA A 125 -15.13 -0.55 12.37
N SER A 126 -16.36 -0.45 12.86
CA SER A 126 -16.97 -1.48 13.72
C SER A 126 -17.12 -2.83 13.01
N PHE A 127 -17.30 -2.83 11.68
CA PHE A 127 -17.34 -4.04 10.86
C PHE A 127 -15.95 -4.54 10.41
N GLY A 128 -14.87 -3.96 10.95
CA GLY A 128 -13.49 -4.32 10.66
C GLY A 128 -12.95 -3.74 9.35
N GLY A 129 -13.60 -2.71 8.80
CA GLY A 129 -13.18 -1.97 7.62
C GLY A 129 -12.25 -0.81 7.92
N GLY A 130 -11.35 -0.51 7.00
CA GLY A 130 -10.37 0.57 7.14
C GLY A 130 -8.99 0.11 7.57
N TYR A 131 -8.12 1.09 7.77
CA TYR A 131 -6.69 0.90 8.00
C TYR A 131 -6.27 1.62 9.27
N GLU A 132 -5.66 0.89 10.20
CA GLU A 132 -5.01 1.46 11.37
C GLU A 132 -3.81 2.30 10.95
N VAL A 133 -3.73 3.49 11.53
CA VAL A 133 -2.68 4.48 11.28
C VAL A 133 -1.56 4.27 12.30
N LEU A 134 -0.48 3.61 11.86
CA LEU A 134 0.70 3.37 12.70
C LEU A 134 1.78 4.41 12.43
N ALA A 135 2.03 5.25 13.43
CA ALA A 135 3.07 6.27 13.39
C ALA A 135 4.32 5.91 14.23
N PHE A 136 4.22 4.94 15.14
CA PHE A 136 5.33 4.58 16.04
C PHE A 136 5.89 3.18 15.71
N GLU A 137 7.18 2.96 15.96
CA GLU A 137 7.85 1.68 15.68
C GLU A 137 7.61 0.61 16.76
N GLY A 138 6.81 0.89 17.79
CA GLY A 138 6.69 0.02 18.97
C GLY A 138 7.98 -0.02 19.81
N VAL A 139 8.88 0.95 19.60
CA VAL A 139 10.11 1.13 20.37
C VAL A 139 10.02 2.46 21.10
N THR A 140 10.37 2.47 22.39
CA THR A 140 10.38 3.67 23.22
C THR A 140 11.80 3.98 23.65
N THR A 141 12.25 5.21 23.39
CA THR A 141 13.58 5.68 23.77
C THR A 141 13.50 6.43 25.08
N VAL A 142 14.15 5.91 26.12
CA VAL A 142 14.35 6.57 27.41
C VAL A 142 15.74 7.20 27.44
N THR A 143 15.80 8.53 27.35
CA THR A 143 17.05 9.28 27.48
C THR A 143 17.19 9.83 28.89
N VAL A 144 18.18 9.35 29.63
CA VAL A 144 18.64 9.94 30.89
C VAL A 144 19.80 10.87 30.57
N SER A 145 19.71 12.14 30.99
CA SER A 145 20.75 13.13 30.72
C SER A 145 20.86 14.16 31.83
N ARG A 146 21.88 15.00 31.73
CA ARG A 146 22.10 16.16 32.60
C ARG A 146 20.90 17.11 32.51
N GLY A 147 20.36 17.54 33.64
CA GLY A 147 19.30 18.56 33.70
C GLY A 147 19.81 20.01 33.63
N ARG A 148 21.14 20.22 33.73
CA ARG A 148 21.80 21.53 33.76
C ARG A 148 23.07 21.55 32.92
N SER A 149 23.44 22.73 32.43
CA SER A 149 24.75 22.96 31.81
C SER A 149 25.84 23.00 32.89
N LEU A 150 26.98 22.38 32.59
CA LEU A 150 28.18 22.45 33.41
C LEU A 150 28.94 23.69 32.89
N GLY A 151 28.93 24.80 33.63
CA GLY A 151 29.45 26.10 33.17
C GLY A 151 30.98 26.13 32.91
N ARG A 152 31.52 27.34 32.64
CA ARG A 152 32.96 27.55 32.38
C ARG A 152 33.73 27.80 33.69
N GLY A 153 34.39 26.78 34.26
CA GLY A 153 35.47 26.95 35.25
C GLY A 153 35.04 27.13 36.71
N GLY A 154 35.81 26.56 37.66
CA GLY A 154 35.71 26.84 39.10
C GLY A 154 36.39 25.80 40.00
N TRP A 155 36.80 26.20 41.20
CA TRP A 155 37.52 25.34 42.18
C TRP A 155 36.71 24.09 42.61
N SER A 156 35.37 24.14 42.53
CA SER A 156 34.46 23.04 42.88
C SER A 156 33.87 22.28 41.68
N GLN A 157 34.32 22.59 40.44
CA GLN A 157 33.68 22.09 39.23
C GLN A 157 33.75 20.56 39.09
N ASN A 158 34.92 19.96 39.34
CA ASN A 158 35.09 18.50 39.24
C ASN A 158 34.18 17.72 40.21
N ARG A 159 33.93 18.28 41.39
CA ARG A 159 33.00 17.72 42.38
C ARG A 159 31.56 17.74 41.86
N TYR A 160 31.15 18.87 41.28
CA TYR A 160 29.82 19.04 40.71
C TYR A 160 29.61 18.14 39.48
N VAL A 161 30.59 18.06 38.57
CA VAL A 161 30.57 17.17 37.40
C VAL A 161 30.40 15.71 37.83
N ARG A 162 31.15 15.26 38.84
CA ARG A 162 31.01 13.90 39.41
C ARG A 162 29.63 13.65 39.99
N LYS A 163 29.07 14.62 40.73
CA LYS A 163 27.71 14.50 41.29
C LYS A 163 26.67 14.33 40.18
N VAL A 164 26.71 15.17 39.14
CA VAL A 164 25.75 15.14 38.03
C VAL A 164 25.90 13.85 37.22
N HIS A 165 27.11 13.51 36.78
CA HIS A 165 27.36 12.31 35.97
C HIS A 165 27.14 11.00 36.74
N GLY A 166 27.47 10.96 38.04
CA GLY A 166 27.16 9.84 38.92
C GLY A 166 25.65 9.69 39.12
N GLY A 167 24.94 10.82 39.23
CA GLY A 167 23.48 10.84 39.29
C GLY A 167 22.82 10.28 38.04
N VAL A 168 23.27 10.69 36.83
CA VAL A 168 22.79 10.14 35.55
C VAL A 168 22.97 8.62 35.50
N LYS A 169 24.15 8.11 35.86
CA LYS A 169 24.46 6.68 35.89
C LYS A 169 23.57 5.92 36.89
N THR A 170 23.39 6.47 38.09
CA THR A 170 22.55 5.85 39.12
C THR A 170 21.11 5.76 38.64
N ARG A 171 20.59 6.85 38.07
CA ARG A 171 19.22 6.90 37.57
C ARG A 171 19.00 5.99 36.35
N ALA A 172 19.98 5.86 35.47
CA ALA A 172 19.92 4.90 34.36
C ALA A 172 19.78 3.46 34.88
N ARG A 173 20.58 3.07 35.87
CA ARG A 173 20.49 1.74 36.50
C ARG A 173 19.16 1.49 37.20
N GLU A 174 18.60 2.48 37.88
CA GLU A 174 17.25 2.36 38.47
C GLU A 174 16.18 2.12 37.40
N ILE A 175 16.29 2.79 36.25
CA ILE A 175 15.38 2.61 35.12
C ILE A 175 15.56 1.21 34.51
N GLU A 176 16.79 0.76 34.30
CA GLU A 176 17.08 -0.59 33.82
C GLU A 176 16.48 -1.66 34.73
N ALA A 177 16.63 -1.52 36.05
CA ALA A 177 16.04 -2.45 37.02
C ALA A 177 14.51 -2.52 36.90
N LYS A 178 13.83 -1.38 36.75
CA LYS A 178 12.37 -1.33 36.54
C LYS A 178 11.94 -1.96 35.22
N LEU A 179 12.72 -1.80 34.16
CA LEU A 179 12.42 -2.40 32.86
C LEU A 179 12.63 -3.92 32.89
N ALA A 180 13.68 -4.39 33.58
CA ALA A 180 13.93 -5.80 33.80
C ALA A 180 12.85 -6.47 34.66
N GLU A 181 12.38 -5.80 35.72
CA GLU A 181 11.27 -6.25 36.56
C GLU A 181 9.96 -6.37 35.76
N ALA A 182 9.74 -5.47 34.80
CA ALA A 182 8.59 -5.52 33.88
C ALA A 182 8.75 -6.56 32.74
N GLY A 183 9.88 -7.28 32.66
CA GLY A 183 10.13 -8.28 31.62
C GLY A 183 10.34 -7.69 30.21
N LEU A 184 10.64 -6.39 30.10
CA LEU A 184 10.78 -5.71 28.81
C LEU A 184 12.19 -5.87 28.25
N SER A 185 12.30 -6.13 26.95
CA SER A 185 13.61 -6.19 26.27
C SER A 185 14.12 -4.79 25.92
N TYR A 186 15.37 -4.49 26.29
CA TYR A 186 15.97 -3.17 26.07
C TYR A 186 17.46 -3.25 25.68
N THR A 187 17.94 -2.22 24.99
CA THR A 187 19.37 -2.00 24.70
C THR A 187 19.83 -0.68 25.29
N VAL A 188 21.04 -0.65 25.87
CA VAL A 188 21.57 0.54 26.57
C VAL A 188 22.80 1.07 25.84
N GLU A 189 22.80 2.37 25.56
CA GLU A 189 23.94 3.12 25.05
C GLU A 189 24.30 4.24 26.03
N ALA A 190 25.43 4.08 26.72
CA ALA A 190 25.91 5.04 27.72
C ALA A 190 27.11 5.84 27.23
N ARG A 191 27.00 7.18 27.25
CA ARG A 191 28.12 8.08 26.96
C ARG A 191 28.90 8.39 28.24
N ARG A 192 29.99 7.64 28.45
CA ARG A 192 30.89 7.79 29.59
C ARG A 192 31.53 9.19 29.62
N ALA A 193 31.61 9.75 30.81
CA ALA A 193 32.25 11.05 31.06
C ALA A 193 32.96 11.03 32.42
N PHE A 194 33.68 12.10 32.73
CA PHE A 194 34.42 12.20 34.00
C PHE A 194 33.48 12.00 35.19
N GLY A 195 33.72 10.94 35.98
CA GLY A 195 32.95 10.65 37.19
C GLY A 195 31.61 9.95 37.01
N GLY A 196 31.25 9.50 35.80
CA GLY A 196 30.00 8.79 35.55
C GLY A 196 29.57 8.80 34.09
N GLU A 197 28.29 9.06 33.83
CA GLU A 197 27.71 9.11 32.49
C GLU A 197 27.17 10.50 32.20
N SER A 198 27.45 11.02 31.01
CA SER A 198 26.91 12.33 30.58
C SER A 198 25.49 12.21 30.02
N ARG A 199 25.19 11.07 29.38
CA ARG A 199 23.90 10.74 28.78
C ARG A 199 23.83 9.22 28.62
N THR A 200 22.68 8.66 28.92
CA THR A 200 22.38 7.24 28.73
C THR A 200 21.08 7.13 27.96
N ILE A 201 21.11 6.41 26.85
CA ILE A 201 19.96 6.18 25.97
C ILE A 201 19.60 4.71 26.10
N ILE A 202 18.36 4.44 26.50
CA ILE A 202 17.83 3.09 26.65
C ILE A 202 16.73 2.94 25.61
N SER A 203 16.90 2.03 24.66
CA SER A 203 15.90 1.71 23.64
C SER A 203 15.12 0.48 24.09
N VAL A 204 13.86 0.67 24.46
CA VAL A 204 12.97 -0.38 24.95
C VAL A 204 12.10 -0.86 23.79
N ARG A 205 12.05 -2.17 23.52
CA ARG A 205 11.15 -2.75 22.51
C ARG A 205 9.75 -2.92 23.08
N ALA A 206 9.13 -1.80 23.42
CA ALA A 206 7.75 -1.74 23.88
C ALA A 206 7.15 -0.37 23.54
N PRO A 207 5.83 -0.30 23.27
CA PRO A 207 5.12 0.96 23.16
C PRO A 207 5.16 1.74 24.47
N ARG A 208 4.91 3.06 24.39
CA ARG A 208 5.09 3.98 25.51
C ARG A 208 4.25 3.64 26.75
N ASN A 209 3.06 3.09 26.55
CA ASN A 209 2.12 2.69 27.60
C ASN A 209 2.64 1.55 28.48
N GLU A 210 3.36 0.59 27.90
CA GLU A 210 3.93 -0.53 28.63
C GLU A 210 5.20 -0.15 29.41
N VAL A 211 5.83 0.98 29.06
CA VAL A 211 7.05 1.44 29.75
C VAL A 211 6.69 2.08 31.11
N PRO A 212 7.10 1.47 32.24
CA PRO A 212 6.73 1.91 33.60
C PRO A 212 7.49 3.17 34.08
N VAL A 213 8.05 3.93 33.14
CA VAL A 213 8.91 5.08 33.41
C VAL A 213 8.27 6.33 32.83
N ALA A 214 8.03 7.31 33.68
CA ALA A 214 7.57 8.62 33.26
C ALA A 214 8.76 9.55 32.96
N GLY A 215 8.54 10.48 32.02
CA GLY A 215 9.45 11.60 31.83
C GLY A 215 9.47 12.48 33.09
N MET A 216 10.65 12.90 33.52
CA MET A 216 10.80 13.72 34.72
C MET A 216 12.02 14.62 34.61
N LYS A 217 11.95 15.80 35.23
CA LYS A 217 13.09 16.69 35.44
C LYS A 217 13.27 16.88 36.93
N SER A 218 14.35 16.35 37.49
CA SER A 218 14.64 16.45 38.92
C SER A 218 16.05 16.98 39.14
N GLY A 219 16.11 18.24 39.56
CA GLY A 219 17.34 18.94 39.91
C GLY A 219 18.41 18.90 38.81
N ASP A 220 19.39 18.04 39.03
CA ASP A 220 20.61 17.89 38.22
C ASP A 220 20.45 16.90 37.05
N ILE A 221 19.33 16.16 36.96
CA ILE A 221 19.07 15.08 36.00
C ILE A 221 17.71 15.29 35.31
N GLN A 222 17.62 14.90 34.05
CA GLN A 222 16.37 14.82 33.30
C GLN A 222 16.23 13.47 32.62
N VAL A 223 15.01 12.95 32.60
CA VAL A 223 14.60 11.72 31.92
C VAL A 223 13.56 12.11 30.88
N HIS A 224 13.87 11.86 29.62
CA HIS A 224 12.96 12.03 28.50
C HIS A 224 12.54 10.66 28.01
N VAL A 225 11.24 10.40 27.95
CA VAL A 225 10.69 9.14 27.43
C VAL A 225 9.90 9.48 26.17
N ILE A 226 10.44 9.12 25.02
CA ILE A 226 9.87 9.49 23.72
C ILE A 226 9.69 8.21 22.91
N PRO A 227 8.46 7.91 22.44
CA PRO A 227 8.26 6.81 21.50
C PRO A 227 9.00 7.12 20.19
N LYS A 228 9.70 6.11 19.66
CA LYS A 228 10.41 6.25 18.39
C LYS A 228 9.38 6.37 17.27
N ARG A 229 9.43 7.52 16.59
CA ARG A 229 8.61 7.81 15.40
C ARG A 229 9.12 6.97 14.25
N ARG A 230 8.19 6.47 13.42
CA ARG A 230 8.53 5.95 12.10
C ARG A 230 8.98 7.10 11.20
N ASP A 231 9.78 6.78 10.20
CA ASP A 231 10.13 7.76 9.16
C ASP A 231 8.93 8.07 8.25
N THR A 232 8.04 7.08 8.04
CA THR A 232 6.81 7.21 7.26
C THR A 232 5.64 6.60 8.02
N ILE A 233 4.47 7.25 7.97
CA ILE A 233 3.22 6.70 8.50
C ILE A 233 2.83 5.48 7.67
N SER A 234 2.49 4.38 8.34
CA SER A 234 2.04 3.15 7.67
C SER A 234 0.59 2.86 8.00
N TYR A 235 -0.15 2.38 7.00
CA TYR A 235 -1.55 2.02 7.13
C TYR A 235 -1.69 0.50 7.09
N VAL A 236 -2.21 -0.09 8.16
CA VAL A 236 -2.37 -1.55 8.28
C VAL A 236 -3.85 -1.89 8.27
N PRO A 237 -4.34 -2.75 7.35
CA PRO A 237 -5.76 -3.12 7.32
C PRO A 237 -6.21 -3.70 8.66
N LEU A 238 -7.36 -3.26 9.18
CA LEU A 238 -7.93 -3.81 10.41
C LEU A 238 -8.22 -5.31 10.29
N THR A 239 -8.72 -5.73 9.14
CA THR A 239 -8.94 -7.13 8.82
C THR A 239 -8.14 -7.51 7.58
N LYS A 240 -7.34 -8.58 7.67
CA LYS A 240 -6.70 -9.22 6.50
C LYS A 240 -7.73 -10.02 5.67
N LYS A 241 -8.89 -9.43 5.37
CA LYS A 241 -9.87 -10.05 4.48
C LYS A 241 -9.33 -10.00 3.06
N THR A 242 -8.94 -11.15 2.54
CA THR A 242 -8.65 -11.29 1.11
C THR A 242 -9.94 -11.03 0.32
N ALA A 243 -9.90 -10.10 -0.62
CA ALA A 243 -11.05 -9.78 -1.46
C ALA A 243 -11.55 -11.04 -2.19
N TYR A 244 -12.87 -11.20 -2.26
CA TYR A 244 -13.47 -12.27 -3.04
C TYR A 244 -13.44 -11.94 -4.53
N VAL A 245 -13.03 -12.89 -5.35
CA VAL A 245 -12.82 -12.67 -6.79
C VAL A 245 -13.49 -13.73 -7.67
N ILE A 246 -13.83 -13.32 -8.88
CA ILE A 246 -14.26 -14.19 -9.99
C ILE A 246 -13.07 -14.32 -10.92
N VAL A 247 -12.64 -15.56 -11.19
CA VAL A 247 -11.48 -15.83 -12.02
C VAL A 247 -11.93 -16.47 -13.33
N GLY A 248 -11.55 -15.87 -14.46
CA GLY A 248 -11.65 -16.48 -15.78
C GLY A 248 -10.32 -17.08 -16.21
N ILE A 249 -10.37 -18.30 -16.74
CA ILE A 249 -9.19 -19.05 -17.18
C ILE A 249 -9.41 -19.53 -18.61
N ASP A 250 -8.53 -19.12 -19.51
CA ASP A 250 -8.38 -19.68 -20.85
C ASP A 250 -7.27 -20.75 -20.83
N PRO A 251 -7.60 -22.03 -21.01
CA PRO A 251 -6.62 -23.11 -20.91
C PRO A 251 -5.81 -23.30 -22.20
N GLY A 252 -4.50 -23.45 -22.07
CA GLY A 252 -3.59 -23.71 -23.18
C GLY A 252 -2.14 -23.86 -22.74
N THR A 253 -1.21 -23.84 -23.69
CA THR A 253 0.23 -23.71 -23.41
C THR A 253 0.58 -22.34 -22.82
N THR A 254 -0.20 -21.33 -23.20
CA THR A 254 -0.30 -20.03 -22.54
C THR A 254 -1.68 -19.98 -21.91
N VAL A 255 -1.72 -19.79 -20.60
CA VAL A 255 -2.97 -19.69 -19.85
C VAL A 255 -3.36 -18.23 -19.76
N GLY A 256 -4.51 -17.86 -20.32
CA GLY A 256 -5.12 -16.56 -20.07
C GLY A 256 -5.72 -16.54 -18.66
N LEU A 257 -5.37 -15.53 -17.87
CA LEU A 257 -5.87 -15.34 -16.51
C LEU A 257 -6.49 -13.95 -16.40
N SER A 258 -7.76 -13.88 -16.01
CA SER A 258 -8.44 -12.63 -15.71
C SER A 258 -9.15 -12.71 -14.36
N VAL A 259 -9.00 -11.68 -13.54
CA VAL A 259 -9.54 -11.62 -12.18
C VAL A 259 -10.42 -10.40 -12.03
N LEU A 260 -11.70 -10.62 -11.73
CA LEU A 260 -12.69 -9.59 -11.46
C LEU A 260 -13.05 -9.56 -9.97
N ASP A 261 -13.41 -8.38 -9.45
CA ASP A 261 -14.10 -8.28 -8.16
C ASP A 261 -15.58 -8.73 -8.27
N LEU A 262 -16.30 -8.81 -7.15
CA LEU A 262 -17.73 -9.16 -7.14
C LEU A 262 -18.65 -8.03 -7.65
N ASN A 263 -18.09 -6.91 -8.11
CA ASN A 263 -18.80 -5.81 -8.78
C ASN A 263 -18.54 -5.78 -10.30
N GLY A 264 -17.68 -6.66 -10.81
CA GLY A 264 -17.31 -6.74 -12.22
C GLY A 264 -16.13 -5.84 -12.61
N ASN A 265 -15.45 -5.19 -11.68
CA ASN A 265 -14.25 -4.41 -11.99
C ASN A 265 -13.07 -5.34 -12.26
N LEU A 266 -12.28 -5.03 -13.29
CA LEU A 266 -11.10 -5.81 -13.62
C LEU A 266 -9.94 -5.46 -12.69
N LEU A 267 -9.50 -6.44 -11.91
CA LEU A 267 -8.37 -6.30 -10.98
C LEU A 267 -7.05 -6.64 -11.65
N HIS A 268 -7.03 -7.67 -12.48
CA HIS A 268 -5.82 -8.17 -13.16
C HIS A 268 -6.19 -8.98 -14.39
N THR A 269 -5.40 -8.83 -15.45
CA THR A 269 -5.46 -9.68 -16.65
C THR A 269 -4.04 -9.93 -17.12
N ALA A 270 -3.69 -11.19 -17.36
CA ALA A 270 -2.37 -11.60 -17.84
C ALA A 270 -2.45 -12.88 -18.67
N SER A 271 -1.45 -13.05 -19.54
CA SER A 271 -1.16 -14.31 -20.22
C SER A 271 0.05 -14.95 -19.58
N VAL A 272 -0.16 -16.06 -18.89
CA VAL A 272 0.88 -16.76 -18.14
C VAL A 272 1.30 -17.97 -18.94
N ARG A 273 2.58 -18.03 -19.32
CA ARG A 273 3.17 -19.25 -19.87
C ARG A 273 3.43 -20.23 -18.72
N ALA A 274 2.36 -20.78 -18.16
CA ALA A 274 2.40 -21.59 -16.95
C ALA A 274 3.09 -22.92 -17.23
N GLN A 275 4.15 -23.23 -16.48
CA GLN A 275 4.77 -24.56 -16.53
C GLN A 275 3.96 -25.56 -15.67
N SER A 276 3.19 -25.06 -14.70
CA SER A 276 2.32 -25.89 -13.85
C SER A 276 1.08 -25.14 -13.32
N PRO A 277 -0.02 -25.85 -12.98
CA PRO A 277 -1.20 -25.26 -12.34
C PRO A 277 -0.91 -24.55 -11.00
N ALA A 278 0.19 -24.91 -10.31
CA ALA A 278 0.56 -24.34 -9.02
C ALA A 278 0.97 -22.86 -9.12
N GLU A 279 1.61 -22.46 -10.21
CA GLU A 279 1.99 -21.06 -10.46
C GLU A 279 0.76 -20.17 -10.58
N VAL A 280 -0.24 -20.65 -11.34
CA VAL A 280 -1.52 -19.96 -11.52
C VAL A 280 -2.27 -19.85 -10.19
N ILE A 281 -2.27 -20.91 -9.37
CA ILE A 281 -2.86 -20.89 -8.02
C ILE A 281 -2.16 -19.85 -7.14
N ALA A 282 -0.83 -19.78 -7.15
CA ALA A 282 -0.08 -18.80 -6.36
C ALA A 282 -0.36 -17.35 -6.80
N GLU A 283 -0.49 -17.11 -8.11
CA GLU A 283 -0.84 -15.80 -8.66
C GLU A 283 -2.26 -15.38 -8.25
N ILE A 284 -3.23 -16.28 -8.42
CA ILE A 284 -4.62 -16.05 -8.01
C ILE A 284 -4.71 -15.75 -6.49
N THR A 285 -3.98 -16.51 -5.67
CA THR A 285 -3.99 -16.36 -4.21
C THR A 285 -3.49 -14.99 -3.76
N ARG A 286 -2.56 -14.38 -4.51
CA ARG A 286 -2.08 -13.03 -4.26
C ARG A 286 -3.13 -11.96 -4.56
N LEU A 287 -4.00 -12.22 -5.54
CA LEU A 287 -5.00 -11.28 -6.03
C LEU A 287 -6.29 -11.33 -5.21
N GLY A 288 -6.63 -12.48 -4.61
CA GLY A 288 -7.79 -12.62 -3.75
C GLY A 288 -8.18 -14.07 -3.49
N LYS A 289 -9.37 -14.25 -2.90
CA LYS A 289 -9.98 -15.55 -2.64
C LYS A 289 -11.01 -15.88 -3.73
N PRO A 290 -10.73 -16.83 -4.64
CA PRO A 290 -11.65 -17.17 -5.72
C PRO A 290 -12.93 -17.76 -5.19
N VAL A 291 -14.06 -17.24 -5.65
CA VAL A 291 -15.37 -17.82 -5.36
C VAL A 291 -15.95 -18.50 -6.59
N VAL A 292 -15.64 -17.99 -7.77
CA VAL A 292 -16.03 -18.57 -9.05
C VAL A 292 -14.79 -18.77 -9.90
N VAL A 293 -14.69 -19.92 -10.54
CA VAL A 293 -13.74 -20.17 -11.63
C VAL A 293 -14.53 -20.44 -12.90
N ALA A 294 -14.26 -19.64 -13.93
CA ALA A 294 -14.97 -19.60 -15.19
C ALA A 294 -14.04 -19.97 -16.35
N THR A 295 -14.60 -20.58 -17.39
CA THR A 295 -13.92 -20.87 -18.66
C THR A 295 -14.86 -20.62 -19.83
N ASP A 296 -14.32 -20.42 -21.02
CA ASP A 296 -15.06 -20.15 -22.26
C ASP A 296 -15.60 -21.42 -22.95
N LYS A 297 -15.22 -22.59 -22.43
CA LYS A 297 -15.62 -23.91 -22.91
C LYS A 297 -16.86 -24.44 -22.22
N ALA A 298 -17.72 -25.14 -22.97
CA ALA A 298 -18.93 -25.74 -22.43
C ALA A 298 -18.65 -26.78 -21.33
N GLU A 299 -17.61 -27.59 -21.52
CA GLU A 299 -17.08 -28.50 -20.52
C GLU A 299 -15.78 -27.94 -19.95
N MET A 300 -15.66 -27.96 -18.62
CA MET A 300 -14.49 -27.37 -17.97
C MET A 300 -13.24 -28.24 -18.16
N PRO A 301 -12.16 -27.71 -18.76
CA PRO A 301 -10.95 -28.50 -19.00
C PRO A 301 -10.27 -28.93 -17.70
N ALA A 302 -9.61 -30.10 -17.72
CA ALA A 302 -9.05 -30.72 -16.52
C ALA A 302 -8.03 -29.84 -15.76
N GLY A 303 -7.28 -28.99 -16.47
CA GLY A 303 -6.37 -28.02 -15.85
C GLY A 303 -7.11 -26.96 -15.03
N VAL A 304 -8.21 -26.42 -15.59
CA VAL A 304 -9.05 -25.43 -14.91
C VAL A 304 -9.79 -26.07 -13.73
N GLU A 305 -10.27 -27.32 -13.90
CA GLU A 305 -10.94 -28.07 -12.83
C GLU A 305 -10.01 -28.31 -11.62
N LYS A 306 -8.72 -28.58 -11.84
CA LYS A 306 -7.73 -28.68 -10.76
C LYS A 306 -7.58 -27.36 -9.99
N ILE A 307 -7.48 -26.24 -10.70
CA ILE A 307 -7.38 -24.91 -10.08
C ILE A 307 -8.65 -24.59 -9.29
N ARG A 308 -9.84 -24.83 -9.86
CA ARG A 308 -11.11 -24.65 -9.18
C ARG A 308 -11.19 -25.44 -7.87
N ARG A 309 -10.80 -26.72 -7.90
CA ARG A 309 -10.82 -27.60 -6.71
C ARG A 309 -9.89 -27.10 -5.61
N ALA A 310 -8.71 -26.59 -5.97
CA ALA A 310 -7.76 -26.03 -5.00
C ALA A 310 -8.36 -24.89 -4.16
N PHE A 311 -9.26 -24.10 -4.75
CA PHE A 311 -9.94 -22.99 -4.07
C PHE A 311 -11.33 -23.32 -3.52
N ALA A 312 -11.82 -24.55 -3.70
CA ALA A 312 -13.21 -24.93 -3.48
C ALA A 312 -14.19 -23.92 -4.14
N ALA A 313 -13.83 -23.42 -5.31
CA ALA A 313 -14.59 -22.41 -6.04
C ALA A 313 -15.74 -23.04 -6.83
N VAL A 314 -16.78 -22.26 -7.08
CA VAL A 314 -17.93 -22.69 -7.86
C VAL A 314 -17.59 -22.67 -9.34
N PRO A 315 -17.86 -23.76 -10.08
CA PRO A 315 -17.62 -23.81 -11.52
C PRO A 315 -18.62 -22.91 -12.25
N TRP A 316 -18.14 -22.17 -13.24
CA TRP A 316 -19.02 -21.55 -14.24
C TRP A 316 -18.58 -21.96 -15.64
N THR A 317 -19.50 -22.55 -16.40
CA THR A 317 -19.31 -22.84 -17.81
C THR A 317 -20.52 -22.36 -18.61
N PRO A 318 -20.31 -21.88 -19.84
CA PRO A 318 -21.40 -21.54 -20.75
C PRO A 318 -22.12 -22.81 -21.25
N LYS A 319 -23.37 -22.66 -21.72
CA LYS A 319 -24.14 -23.81 -22.27
C LYS A 319 -23.53 -24.40 -23.56
N LYS A 320 -22.78 -23.58 -24.30
CA LYS A 320 -22.06 -23.90 -25.52
C LYS A 320 -20.78 -23.07 -25.52
N ASP A 321 -19.76 -23.50 -26.27
CA ASP A 321 -18.53 -22.73 -26.46
C ASP A 321 -18.85 -21.31 -26.91
N ILE A 322 -18.20 -20.33 -26.27
CA ILE A 322 -18.47 -18.91 -26.52
C ILE A 322 -17.93 -18.53 -27.89
N LEU A 323 -18.79 -17.93 -28.72
CA LEU A 323 -18.40 -17.48 -30.05
C LEU A 323 -17.46 -16.27 -29.95
N ILE A 324 -16.52 -16.13 -30.90
CA ILE A 324 -15.55 -15.01 -30.92
C ILE A 324 -16.26 -13.64 -30.81
N LYS A 325 -17.38 -13.47 -31.53
CA LYS A 325 -18.20 -12.25 -31.47
C LYS A 325 -18.71 -11.93 -30.06
N GLU A 326 -19.14 -12.95 -29.32
CA GLU A 326 -19.62 -12.81 -27.95
C GLU A 326 -18.46 -12.50 -26.99
N LYS A 327 -17.26 -13.05 -27.22
CA LYS A 327 -16.06 -12.73 -26.44
C LYS A 327 -15.70 -11.25 -26.56
N TYR A 328 -15.71 -10.69 -27.78
CA TYR A 328 -15.49 -9.26 -27.99
C TYR A 328 -16.56 -8.39 -27.32
N ALA A 329 -17.84 -8.77 -27.42
CA ALA A 329 -18.93 -8.04 -26.75
C ALA A 329 -18.88 -8.14 -25.21
N ALA A 330 -18.33 -9.24 -24.67
CA ALA A 330 -18.12 -9.38 -23.23
C ALA A 330 -16.91 -8.59 -22.73
N ALA A 331 -15.85 -8.51 -23.53
CA ALA A 331 -14.63 -7.75 -23.22
C ALA A 331 -14.73 -6.24 -23.52
N GLU A 332 -15.85 -5.78 -24.10
CA GLU A 332 -16.09 -4.37 -24.40
C GLU A 332 -16.05 -3.53 -23.11
N GLY A 333 -15.25 -2.45 -23.12
CA GLY A 333 -15.04 -1.58 -21.95
C GLY A 333 -13.86 -1.97 -21.05
N TYR A 334 -13.16 -3.05 -21.36
CA TYR A 334 -11.97 -3.51 -20.63
C TYR A 334 -10.73 -3.52 -21.54
N SER A 335 -9.55 -3.36 -20.94
CA SER A 335 -8.27 -3.45 -21.64
C SER A 335 -7.73 -4.89 -21.64
N PHE A 336 -7.36 -5.41 -22.81
CA PHE A 336 -6.66 -6.68 -23.00
C PHE A 336 -5.60 -6.55 -24.11
N ALA A 337 -4.54 -7.34 -24.05
CA ALA A 337 -3.41 -7.25 -24.98
C ALA A 337 -3.34 -8.37 -26.02
N ASP A 338 -3.93 -9.54 -25.73
CA ASP A 338 -3.87 -10.71 -26.59
C ASP A 338 -5.19 -11.52 -26.56
N ASP A 339 -5.28 -12.52 -27.43
CA ASP A 339 -6.48 -13.37 -27.56
C ASP A 339 -6.75 -14.21 -26.31
N HIS A 340 -5.73 -14.67 -25.59
CA HIS A 340 -5.88 -15.45 -24.37
C HIS A 340 -6.48 -14.61 -23.23
N GLN A 341 -5.99 -13.37 -23.09
CA GLN A 341 -6.53 -12.39 -22.16
C GLN A 341 -7.97 -12.03 -22.50
N ARG A 342 -8.32 -11.87 -23.79
CA ARG A 342 -9.69 -11.63 -24.21
C ARG A 342 -10.59 -12.80 -23.80
N ASP A 343 -10.14 -14.02 -24.03
CA ASP A 343 -10.93 -15.22 -23.83
C ASP A 343 -11.14 -15.51 -22.33
N SER A 344 -10.10 -15.36 -21.50
CA SER A 344 -10.21 -15.46 -20.05
C SER A 344 -11.09 -14.35 -19.46
N LEU A 345 -10.97 -13.12 -19.98
CA LEU A 345 -11.78 -11.99 -19.54
C LEU A 345 -13.25 -12.18 -19.89
N ALA A 346 -13.55 -12.61 -21.11
CA ALA A 346 -14.91 -12.88 -21.55
C ALA A 346 -15.58 -13.92 -20.65
N ALA A 347 -14.88 -15.01 -20.31
CA ALA A 347 -15.37 -16.02 -19.38
C ALA A 347 -15.68 -15.42 -17.99
N ALA A 348 -14.78 -14.60 -17.44
CA ALA A 348 -14.99 -13.95 -16.15
C ALA A 348 -16.20 -12.99 -16.15
N VAL A 349 -16.33 -12.15 -17.20
CA VAL A 349 -17.42 -11.16 -17.31
C VAL A 349 -18.77 -11.84 -17.49
N LEU A 350 -18.85 -12.90 -18.29
CA LEU A 350 -20.09 -13.64 -18.49
C LEU A 350 -20.50 -14.40 -17.22
N ALA A 351 -19.52 -14.94 -16.47
CA ALA A 351 -19.76 -15.49 -15.15
C ALA A 351 -20.36 -14.43 -14.22
N PHE A 352 -19.76 -13.24 -14.14
CA PHE A 352 -20.29 -12.13 -13.35
C PHE A 352 -21.73 -11.76 -13.75
N ARG A 353 -22.01 -11.57 -15.05
CA ARG A 353 -23.35 -11.24 -15.58
C ARG A 353 -24.40 -12.29 -15.20
N SER A 354 -24.02 -13.56 -15.09
CA SER A 354 -24.94 -14.64 -14.68
C SER A 354 -25.37 -14.54 -13.20
N PHE A 355 -24.50 -14.00 -12.35
CA PHE A 355 -24.78 -13.82 -10.91
C PHE A 355 -25.31 -12.42 -10.56
N GLN A 356 -25.13 -11.43 -11.44
CA GLN A 356 -25.56 -10.05 -11.21
C GLN A 356 -27.04 -9.91 -10.77
N PRO A 357 -28.03 -10.58 -11.40
CA PRO A 357 -29.43 -10.46 -10.97
C PRO A 357 -29.67 -10.99 -9.55
N LYS A 358 -28.92 -12.03 -9.13
CA LYS A 358 -28.98 -12.57 -7.77
C LYS A 358 -28.41 -11.57 -6.76
N PHE A 359 -27.32 -10.89 -7.11
CA PHE A 359 -26.70 -9.88 -6.25
C PHE A 359 -27.55 -8.62 -6.10
N GLU A 360 -28.24 -8.18 -7.15
CA GLU A 360 -29.13 -7.01 -7.10
C GLU A 360 -30.36 -7.26 -6.21
N ASN A 361 -30.96 -8.44 -6.31
CA ASN A 361 -32.04 -8.85 -5.41
C ASN A 361 -31.58 -8.99 -3.95
N LEU A 362 -30.34 -9.43 -3.74
CA LEU A 362 -29.75 -9.58 -2.42
C LEU A 362 -29.55 -8.23 -1.71
N LYS A 363 -29.05 -7.21 -2.42
CA LYS A 363 -28.82 -5.86 -1.86
C LYS A 363 -30.06 -5.26 -1.20
N LYS A 364 -31.26 -5.60 -1.69
CA LYS A 364 -32.54 -5.12 -1.13
C LYS A 364 -32.95 -5.82 0.16
N ARG A 365 -32.43 -7.02 0.43
CA ARG A 365 -32.81 -7.87 1.57
C ARG A 365 -31.77 -7.92 2.69
N LEU A 366 -30.60 -7.32 2.47
CA LEU A 366 -29.50 -7.33 3.43
C LEU A 366 -29.71 -6.26 4.52
N PRO A 367 -29.58 -6.62 5.81
CA PRO A 367 -29.52 -5.64 6.88
C PRO A 367 -28.25 -4.78 6.74
N ALA A 368 -28.33 -3.54 7.22
CA ALA A 368 -27.21 -2.61 7.26
C ALA A 368 -26.07 -3.20 8.10
N GLY A 369 -24.83 -3.05 7.65
CA GLY A 369 -23.64 -3.54 8.35
C GLY A 369 -23.19 -4.95 8.00
N THR A 370 -23.89 -5.61 7.07
CA THR A 370 -23.42 -6.89 6.53
C THR A 370 -22.43 -6.63 5.39
N ASP A 371 -21.27 -7.25 5.45
CA ASP A 371 -20.29 -7.29 4.36
C ASP A 371 -20.93 -7.94 3.13
N ILE A 372 -21.24 -7.13 2.11
CA ILE A 372 -22.00 -7.57 0.94
C ILE A 372 -21.22 -8.65 0.19
N ASP A 373 -19.90 -8.51 0.11
CA ASP A 373 -19.07 -9.42 -0.66
C ASP A 373 -18.93 -10.77 0.04
N PHE A 374 -18.91 -10.79 1.38
CA PHE A 374 -19.03 -12.02 2.15
C PHE A 374 -20.35 -12.76 1.88
N VAL A 375 -21.49 -12.06 1.88
CA VAL A 375 -22.79 -12.72 1.62
C VAL A 375 -22.92 -13.17 0.18
N ARG A 376 -22.50 -12.33 -0.78
CA ARG A 376 -22.45 -12.72 -2.20
C ARG A 376 -21.61 -13.98 -2.37
N ALA A 377 -20.45 -14.06 -1.74
CA ALA A 377 -19.60 -15.24 -1.81
C ALA A 377 -20.28 -16.48 -1.21
N GLY A 378 -20.98 -16.33 -0.08
CA GLY A 378 -21.77 -17.41 0.54
C GLY A 378 -22.90 -17.93 -0.36
N ILE A 379 -23.61 -17.02 -1.04
CA ILE A 379 -24.71 -17.37 -1.96
C ILE A 379 -24.20 -18.04 -3.23
N ILE A 380 -23.07 -17.56 -3.77
CA ILE A 380 -22.42 -18.24 -4.91
C ILE A 380 -22.13 -19.70 -4.52
N ARG A 381 -21.61 -19.94 -3.32
CA ARG A 381 -21.33 -21.27 -2.76
C ARG A 381 -22.59 -22.08 -2.38
N GLY A 382 -23.79 -21.56 -2.60
CA GLY A 382 -25.05 -22.28 -2.38
C GLY A 382 -25.59 -22.23 -0.95
N LYS A 383 -25.05 -21.37 -0.07
CA LYS A 383 -25.59 -21.17 1.29
C LYS A 383 -26.84 -20.29 1.26
N THR A 384 -27.78 -20.53 2.18
CA THR A 384 -28.94 -19.66 2.35
C THR A 384 -28.58 -18.39 3.13
N LEU A 385 -29.37 -17.32 3.00
CA LEU A 385 -29.15 -16.06 3.71
C LEU A 385 -29.07 -16.26 5.23
N GLU A 386 -29.98 -17.09 5.77
CA GLU A 386 -30.05 -17.41 7.20
C GLU A 386 -28.78 -18.10 7.70
N GLN A 387 -28.26 -19.07 6.93
CA GLN A 387 -27.01 -19.77 7.26
C GLN A 387 -25.77 -18.86 7.22
N ILE A 388 -25.81 -17.80 6.42
CA ILE A 388 -24.69 -16.84 6.33
C ILE A 388 -24.77 -15.84 7.49
N LEU A 389 -25.97 -15.38 7.84
CA LEU A 389 -26.20 -14.41 8.92
C LEU A 389 -26.12 -15.04 10.32
N SER A 390 -26.36 -16.35 10.45
CA SER A 390 -26.27 -17.07 11.74
C SER A 390 -24.83 -17.38 12.17
N VAL A 391 -23.84 -17.14 11.31
CA VAL A 391 -22.43 -17.26 11.67
C VAL A 391 -21.97 -15.88 12.15
N PRO A 392 -21.80 -15.66 13.47
CA PRO A 392 -21.29 -14.39 13.96
C PRO A 392 -19.91 -14.13 13.34
N ALA A 393 -19.74 -12.94 12.78
CA ALA A 393 -18.47 -12.49 12.24
C ALA A 393 -17.49 -12.21 13.39
N MET A 394 -16.69 -13.22 13.79
CA MET A 394 -15.31 -13.13 14.33
C MET A 394 -14.84 -14.47 14.95
N PRO A 395 -13.53 -14.77 15.04
CA PRO A 395 -12.35 -14.24 14.35
C PRO A 395 -11.73 -15.27 13.38
N ALA A 396 -10.65 -14.83 12.71
CA ALA A 396 -9.68 -15.56 11.88
C ALA A 396 -9.89 -17.08 11.72
N GLU A 397 -9.96 -17.51 10.45
CA GLU A 397 -9.89 -18.92 10.04
C GLU A 397 -8.79 -19.64 10.84
N ALA A 398 -9.20 -20.38 11.87
CA ALA A 398 -8.44 -21.48 12.39
C ALA A 398 -8.27 -22.46 11.24
N ASP A 399 -7.02 -22.86 11.00
CA ASP A 399 -6.67 -23.93 10.08
C ASP A 399 -7.67 -25.09 10.25
N VAL A 400 -8.41 -25.37 9.19
CA VAL A 400 -9.16 -26.61 9.04
C VAL A 400 -8.14 -27.74 8.89
N SER A 401 -7.62 -28.20 10.03
CA SER A 401 -7.05 -29.53 10.17
C SER A 401 -8.20 -30.53 9.98
N SER A 402 -8.16 -31.27 8.89
CA SER A 402 -8.98 -32.47 8.73
C SER A 402 -8.54 -33.53 9.74
N PRO A 403 -9.46 -34.29 10.34
CA PRO A 403 -9.11 -35.34 11.29
C PRO A 403 -8.49 -36.53 10.55
N ALA A 404 -7.22 -36.83 10.83
CA ALA A 404 -6.60 -38.10 10.49
C ALA A 404 -6.36 -38.87 11.79
N GLU A 405 -6.76 -40.13 11.76
CA GLU A 405 -6.71 -41.13 12.84
C GLU A 405 -5.30 -41.31 13.45
N PRO A 406 -5.22 -41.82 14.71
CA PRO A 406 -4.00 -41.77 15.50
C PRO A 406 -3.01 -42.85 15.06
N VAL A 407 -1.76 -42.45 14.84
CA VAL A 407 -0.62 -43.37 14.71
C VAL A 407 0.33 -43.12 15.87
N LEU A 408 0.77 -44.24 16.44
CA LEU A 408 1.59 -44.47 17.64
C LEU A 408 2.81 -43.52 17.78
N PRO A 409 3.27 -43.28 19.02
CA PRO A 409 4.32 -42.32 19.30
C PRO A 409 5.67 -42.82 18.76
N VAL A 410 6.30 -42.02 17.90
CA VAL A 410 7.69 -42.18 17.47
C VAL A 410 8.39 -40.86 17.75
N ASP A 411 9.55 -40.93 18.40
CA ASP A 411 10.35 -39.81 18.92
C ASP A 411 10.27 -38.52 18.06
N GLU A 412 9.50 -37.54 18.55
CA GLU A 412 9.18 -36.27 17.86
C GLU A 412 10.42 -35.44 17.48
N LYS A 413 11.57 -35.71 18.11
CA LYS A 413 12.80 -34.94 17.91
C LYS A 413 13.55 -35.33 16.63
N ASP A 414 13.53 -36.59 16.24
CA ASP A 414 14.27 -37.04 15.05
C ASP A 414 13.52 -36.70 13.76
N LEU A 415 12.19 -36.68 13.81
CA LEU A 415 11.33 -36.22 12.71
C LEU A 415 11.44 -34.70 12.50
N GLU A 416 11.53 -33.92 13.59
CA GLU A 416 11.71 -32.47 13.51
C GLU A 416 13.08 -32.12 12.89
N ILE A 417 14.14 -32.83 13.28
CA ILE A 417 15.49 -32.66 12.70
C ILE A 417 15.50 -33.01 11.21
N ALA A 418 14.91 -34.15 10.82
CA ALA A 418 14.84 -34.54 9.40
C ALA A 418 14.03 -33.53 8.55
N ARG A 419 12.99 -32.94 9.13
CA ARG A 419 12.17 -31.90 8.48
C ARG A 419 12.95 -30.60 8.30
N LEU A 420 13.69 -30.18 9.33
CA LEU A 420 14.54 -28.99 9.28
C LEU A 420 15.70 -29.16 8.29
N GLU A 421 16.30 -30.34 8.22
CA GLU A 421 17.35 -30.63 7.23
C GLU A 421 16.82 -30.60 5.79
N ALA A 422 15.62 -31.14 5.55
CA ALA A 422 14.95 -31.05 4.25
C ALA A 422 14.60 -29.60 3.86
N GLU A 423 14.18 -28.78 4.83
CA GLU A 423 13.91 -27.35 4.65
C GLU A 423 15.19 -26.59 4.28
N VAL A 424 16.30 -26.87 4.97
CA VAL A 424 17.62 -26.27 4.69
C VAL A 424 18.12 -26.64 3.30
N GLU A 425 17.96 -27.89 2.86
CA GLU A 425 18.37 -28.31 1.52
C GLU A 425 17.53 -27.62 0.42
N LYS A 426 16.22 -27.48 0.66
CA LYS A 426 15.31 -26.76 -0.24
C LYS A 426 15.67 -25.28 -0.34
N LEU A 427 15.95 -24.64 0.79
CA LEU A 427 16.39 -23.24 0.84
C LEU A 427 17.74 -23.05 0.13
N ARG A 428 18.70 -23.96 0.33
CA ARG A 428 19.99 -23.94 -0.39
C ARG A 428 19.81 -24.07 -1.89
N LYS A 429 18.90 -24.94 -2.35
CA LYS A 429 18.58 -25.08 -3.78
C LYS A 429 17.94 -23.81 -4.34
N LEU A 430 17.06 -23.16 -3.59
CA LEU A 430 16.44 -21.89 -3.97
C LEU A 430 17.46 -20.76 -4.08
N VAL A 431 18.36 -20.64 -3.09
CA VAL A 431 19.43 -19.64 -3.10
C VAL A 431 20.34 -19.83 -4.32
N ARG A 432 20.72 -21.08 -4.64
CA ARG A 432 21.50 -21.39 -5.85
C ARG A 432 20.77 -20.95 -7.14
N GLY A 433 19.47 -21.22 -7.25
CA GLY A 433 18.66 -20.79 -8.39
C GLY A 433 18.58 -19.27 -8.51
N LEU A 434 18.29 -18.57 -7.40
CA LEU A 434 18.23 -17.11 -7.36
C LEU A 434 19.58 -16.46 -7.69
N SER A 435 20.69 -17.03 -7.26
CA SER A 435 22.03 -16.55 -7.62
C SER A 435 22.31 -16.70 -9.11
N GLN A 436 21.92 -17.81 -9.73
CA GLN A 436 22.06 -18.01 -11.18
C GLN A 436 21.18 -17.04 -11.98
N ASP A 437 19.95 -16.81 -11.52
CA ASP A 437 19.05 -15.83 -12.13
C ASP A 437 19.60 -14.41 -12.06
N LEU A 438 20.14 -14.00 -10.91
CA LEU A 438 20.81 -12.70 -10.75
C LEU A 438 21.97 -12.56 -11.74
N GLU A 439 22.80 -13.59 -11.89
CA GLU A 439 23.93 -13.54 -12.82
C GLU A 439 23.47 -13.43 -14.28
N SER A 440 22.40 -14.13 -14.65
CA SER A 440 21.82 -14.04 -16.00
C SER A 440 21.23 -12.65 -16.29
N ARG A 441 20.56 -12.05 -15.30
CA ARG A 441 19.99 -10.70 -15.39
C ARG A 441 21.08 -9.65 -15.47
N ASP A 442 22.16 -9.78 -14.71
CA ASP A 442 23.30 -8.88 -14.78
C ASP A 442 24.00 -8.93 -16.13
N LYS A 443 24.15 -10.12 -16.72
CA LYS A 443 24.67 -10.27 -18.10
C LYS A 443 23.76 -9.58 -19.11
N SER A 444 22.44 -9.71 -18.94
CA SER A 444 21.45 -9.09 -19.81
C SER A 444 21.44 -7.56 -19.68
N LEU A 445 21.52 -7.04 -18.45
CA LEU A 445 21.66 -5.61 -18.18
C LEU A 445 22.91 -5.03 -18.82
N ARG A 446 24.06 -5.71 -18.70
CA ARG A 446 25.30 -5.28 -19.37
C ARG A 446 25.17 -5.26 -20.89
N ALA A 447 24.47 -6.24 -21.48
CA ALA A 447 24.24 -6.27 -22.93
C ALA A 447 23.35 -5.11 -23.40
N VAL A 448 22.27 -4.81 -22.66
CA VAL A 448 21.37 -3.68 -22.95
C VAL A 448 22.10 -2.35 -22.79
N GLN A 449 22.89 -2.18 -21.73
CA GLN A 449 23.69 -0.98 -21.51
C GLN A 449 24.69 -0.74 -22.65
N ARG A 450 25.35 -1.80 -23.16
CA ARG A 450 26.23 -1.70 -24.33
C ARG A 450 25.46 -1.25 -25.57
N ARG A 451 24.30 -1.84 -25.86
CA ARG A 451 23.46 -1.40 -26.99
C ARG A 451 23.05 0.06 -26.86
N LEU A 452 22.63 0.49 -25.68
CA LEU A 452 22.24 1.88 -25.43
C LEU A 452 23.42 2.85 -25.64
N SER A 453 24.63 2.45 -25.25
CA SER A 453 25.83 3.28 -25.50
C SER A 453 26.18 3.40 -26.98
N LEU A 454 26.03 2.31 -27.75
CA LEU A 454 26.26 2.33 -29.20
C LEU A 454 25.24 3.22 -29.91
N GLU A 455 23.96 3.05 -29.60
CA GLU A 455 22.88 3.84 -30.21
C GLU A 455 22.99 5.34 -29.86
N ARG A 456 23.44 5.67 -28.64
CA ARG A 456 23.75 7.06 -28.26
C ARG A 456 24.92 7.64 -29.05
N ASN A 457 25.97 6.86 -29.28
CA ASN A 457 27.11 7.31 -30.06
C ASN A 457 26.72 7.52 -31.54
N GLU A 458 25.95 6.60 -32.12
CA GLU A 458 25.41 6.74 -33.48
C GLU A 458 24.54 7.99 -33.63
N ARG A 459 23.58 8.19 -32.73
CA ARG A 459 22.74 9.42 -32.75
C ARG A 459 23.56 10.69 -32.64
N THR A 460 24.62 10.68 -31.84
CA THR A 460 25.49 11.85 -31.66
C THR A 460 26.31 12.11 -32.94
N ALA A 461 26.80 11.06 -33.60
CA ALA A 461 27.49 11.15 -34.88
C ALA A 461 26.54 11.66 -35.99
N ASP A 462 25.29 11.18 -36.02
CA ASP A 462 24.27 11.63 -36.99
C ASP A 462 23.94 13.10 -36.81
N VAL A 463 23.81 13.58 -35.57
CA VAL A 463 23.58 15.01 -35.28
C VAL A 463 24.75 15.85 -35.78
N LEU A 464 26.00 15.47 -35.46
CA LEU A 464 27.19 16.20 -35.91
C LEU A 464 27.31 16.22 -37.45
N LEU A 465 27.02 15.09 -38.11
CA LEU A 465 27.01 15.00 -39.56
C LEU A 465 25.92 15.89 -40.17
N SER A 466 24.73 15.93 -39.56
CA SER A 466 23.63 16.77 -40.03
C SER A 466 23.95 18.26 -39.91
N GLU A 467 24.64 18.67 -38.84
CA GLU A 467 25.11 20.04 -38.65
C GLU A 467 26.20 20.41 -39.66
N GLU A 468 27.14 19.50 -39.94
CA GLU A 468 28.18 19.72 -40.95
C GLU A 468 27.58 19.84 -42.35
N ILE A 469 26.63 18.98 -42.72
CA ILE A 469 25.91 19.07 -44.00
C ILE A 469 25.18 20.41 -44.10
N ALA A 470 24.45 20.82 -43.05
CA ALA A 470 23.74 22.10 -43.04
C ALA A 470 24.69 23.30 -43.20
N SER A 471 25.87 23.26 -42.59
CA SER A 471 26.90 24.29 -42.76
C SER A 471 27.43 24.32 -44.19
N ARG A 472 27.76 23.16 -44.78
CA ARG A 472 28.24 23.07 -46.17
C ARG A 472 27.19 23.50 -47.18
N ASP A 473 25.92 23.17 -46.97
CA ASP A 473 24.82 23.61 -47.84
C ASP A 473 24.67 25.14 -47.85
N LYS A 474 24.88 25.78 -46.69
CA LYS A 474 24.88 27.23 -46.56
C LYS A 474 26.05 27.86 -47.34
N GLU A 475 27.25 27.28 -47.25
CA GLU A 475 28.41 27.71 -48.04
C GLU A 475 28.20 27.49 -49.55
N LEU A 476 27.63 26.36 -49.95
CA LEU A 476 27.27 26.06 -51.34
C LEU A 476 26.24 27.08 -51.88
N ALA A 477 25.27 27.47 -51.07
CA ALA A 477 24.30 28.49 -51.46
C ALA A 477 24.97 29.86 -51.67
N GLN A 478 25.90 30.25 -50.80
CA GLN A 478 26.66 31.50 -50.91
C GLN A 478 27.57 31.52 -52.14
N THR A 479 28.34 30.45 -52.36
CA THR A 479 29.23 30.29 -53.52
C THR A 479 28.44 30.27 -54.84
N LYS A 480 27.31 29.56 -54.91
CA LYS A 480 26.40 29.60 -56.08
C LYS A 480 25.86 31.01 -56.34
N LYS A 481 25.52 31.76 -55.29
CA LYS A 481 25.05 33.15 -55.42
C LYS A 481 26.16 34.07 -55.93
N ALA A 482 27.39 33.91 -55.44
CA ALA A 482 28.56 34.64 -55.91
C ALA A 482 28.87 34.31 -57.38
N LEU A 483 28.85 33.03 -57.77
CA LEU A 483 29.06 32.58 -59.14
C LEU A 483 28.04 33.22 -60.09
N ARG A 484 26.73 33.18 -59.76
CA ARG A 484 25.68 33.83 -60.56
C ARG A 484 25.89 35.34 -60.70
N LYS A 485 26.43 36.00 -59.68
CA LYS A 485 26.73 37.44 -59.73
C LYS A 485 27.90 37.72 -60.69
N GLU A 486 28.93 36.89 -60.65
CA GLU A 486 30.10 37.02 -61.51
C GLU A 486 29.79 36.66 -62.98
N GLU A 487 28.97 35.63 -63.22
CA GLU A 487 28.45 35.30 -64.56
C GLU A 487 27.66 36.47 -65.16
N ARG A 488 26.78 37.12 -64.38
CA ARG A 488 26.06 38.32 -64.80
C ARG A 488 27.02 39.46 -65.11
N ARG A 489 28.06 39.66 -64.29
CA ARG A 489 29.08 40.69 -64.51
C ARG A 489 29.88 40.41 -65.79
N SER A 490 30.30 39.17 -66.00
CA SER A 490 31.01 38.74 -67.22
C SER A 490 30.15 38.93 -68.47
N LYS A 491 28.86 38.53 -68.42
CA LYS A 491 27.91 38.77 -69.52
C LYS A 491 27.76 40.25 -69.84
N ASN A 492 27.62 41.10 -68.81
CA ASN A 492 27.52 42.55 -69.00
C ASN A 492 28.81 43.17 -69.56
N LEU A 493 29.98 42.71 -69.11
CA LEU A 493 31.28 43.14 -69.65
C LEU A 493 31.45 42.71 -71.11
N ARG A 494 31.05 41.49 -71.48
CA ARG A 494 31.04 41.03 -72.87
C ARG A 494 30.15 41.91 -73.76
N ILE A 495 28.92 42.21 -73.32
CA ILE A 495 28.02 43.12 -74.05
C ILE A 495 28.65 44.52 -74.21
N ARG A 496 29.34 45.03 -73.19
CA ARG A 496 30.05 46.33 -73.28
C ARG A 496 31.24 46.27 -74.26
N LEU A 497 32.03 45.21 -74.21
CA LEU A 497 33.14 45.00 -75.15
C LEU A 497 32.65 44.89 -76.59
N ASP A 498 31.57 44.17 -76.86
CA ASP A 498 30.99 44.06 -78.20
C ASP A 498 30.49 45.42 -78.69
N ARG A 499 29.86 46.23 -77.81
CA ARG A 499 29.49 47.61 -78.14
C ARG A 499 30.71 48.49 -78.46
N MET A 500 31.78 48.39 -77.68
CA MET A 500 33.02 49.14 -77.94
C MET A 500 33.68 48.71 -79.24
N LYS A 501 33.74 47.41 -79.54
CA LYS A 501 34.25 46.89 -80.82
C LYS A 501 33.45 47.39 -82.01
N ASN A 502 32.13 47.40 -81.91
CA ASN A 502 31.26 47.95 -82.95
C ASN A 502 31.47 49.46 -83.13
N TYR A 503 31.73 50.20 -82.05
CA TYR A 503 32.05 51.64 -82.12
C TYR A 503 33.40 51.92 -82.80
N VAL A 504 34.42 51.11 -82.49
CA VAL A 504 35.75 51.20 -83.12
C VAL A 504 35.71 50.77 -84.59
N ALA A 505 34.80 49.88 -84.99
CA ALA A 505 34.60 49.49 -86.39
C ALA A 505 33.81 50.52 -87.22
N LEU A 506 33.19 51.52 -86.56
CA LEU A 506 32.41 52.60 -87.17
C LEU A 506 33.18 53.94 -87.22
N GLN A 507 34.39 53.99 -86.68
CA GLN A 507 35.39 55.05 -86.89
C GLN A 507 36.43 54.58 -87.89
#